data_AF-A0A923BLB5-F1
#
_entry.id   AF-A0A923BLB5-F1
#
_cell.length_a   1.000
_cell.length_b   1.000
_cell.length_c   1.000
_cell.angle_alpha   90.00
_cell.angle_beta   90.00
_cell.angle_gamma   90.00
#
_symmetry.space_group_name_H-M   'P 1'
#
loop_
_entity.id
_entity.type
_entity.pdbx_description
1 polymer ?
#
loop_
_entity_poly.entity_id
_entity_poly.type
_entity_poly.pdbx_seq_one_letter_code
_entity_poly.pdbx_strand_id
1 'polypeptide(L)' 'MGERNLPFALIFTKSDKPKRGQLAASQIKYKQTLLKTWEEMPPFITTSAEKKTGRDEVLDFIENAIKTGG' A
#
# COMPACT_ATOMS: atom_id res chain seq x y z
N MET A 1 -15.45 -2.91 9.14
CA MET A 1 -14.73 -2.48 7.92
C MET A 1 -14.73 -3.52 6.80
N GLY A 2 -15.35 -4.70 6.97
CA GLY A 2 -15.60 -5.69 5.91
C GLY A 2 -17.03 -5.72 5.36
N GLU A 3 -17.93 -4.86 5.83
CA GLU A 3 -19.36 -4.96 5.49
C GLU A 3 -19.73 -4.36 4.12
N ARG A 4 -18.77 -3.77 3.38
CA ARG A 4 -19.04 -3.12 2.08
C ARG A 4 -18.16 -3.58 0.90
N ASN A 5 -17.36 -4.64 1.03
CA ASN A 5 -16.50 -5.16 -0.06
C ASN A 5 -15.71 -4.06 -0.82
N LEU A 6 -15.33 -2.98 -0.13
CA LEU A 6 -14.59 -1.90 -0.75
C LEU A 6 -13.11 -2.31 -0.85
N PRO A 7 -12.51 -2.29 -2.05
CA PRO A 7 -11.10 -2.58 -2.21
C PRO A 7 -10.28 -1.50 -1.47
N PHE A 8 -9.43 -1.95 -0.54
CA PHE A 8 -8.61 -1.08 0.31
C PHE A 8 -7.13 -1.45 0.16
N ALA A 9 -6.28 -0.46 -0.09
CA ALA A 9 -4.83 -0.62 -0.12
C ALA A 9 -4.11 0.59 0.48
N LEU A 10 -2.91 0.35 1.01
CA LEU A 10 -2.05 1.38 1.58
C LEU A 10 -0.96 1.80 0.59
N ILE A 11 -0.85 3.09 0.28
CA ILE A 11 0.19 3.61 -0.62
C ILE A 11 1.26 4.34 0.17
N PHE A 12 2.47 3.77 0.22
CA PHE A 12 3.65 4.40 0.80
C PHE A 12 4.33 5.29 -0.24
N THR A 13 4.12 6.59 -0.17
CA THR A 13 4.67 7.57 -1.13
C THR A 13 6.07 8.06 -0.76
N LYS A 14 6.79 8.69 -1.72
CA LYS A 14 8.11 9.33 -1.55
C LYS A 14 9.23 8.36 -1.12
N SER A 15 9.20 7.13 -1.64
CA SER A 15 10.20 6.09 -1.33
C SER A 15 11.63 6.41 -1.78
N ASP A 16 11.82 7.47 -2.57
CA ASP A 16 13.09 8.00 -3.05
C ASP A 16 13.91 8.75 -1.97
N LYS A 17 13.26 9.30 -0.94
CA LYS A 17 13.91 10.15 0.08
C LYS A 17 14.63 9.39 1.21
N PRO A 18 14.06 8.32 1.80
CA PRO A 18 14.73 7.61 2.88
C PRO A 18 15.88 6.73 2.37
N LYS A 19 16.95 6.56 3.15
CA LYS A 19 17.97 5.54 2.89
C LYS A 19 17.27 4.16 2.89
N ARG A 20 17.66 3.22 2.01
CA ARG A 20 17.02 1.90 1.84
C ARG A 20 16.65 1.19 3.15
N GLY A 21 17.50 1.27 4.19
CA GLY A 21 17.20 0.69 5.51
C GLY A 21 16.11 1.40 6.34
N GLN A 22 15.93 2.70 6.18
CA GLN A 22 14.91 3.49 6.90
C GLN A 22 13.50 3.25 6.35
N LEU A 23 13.37 3.04 5.03
CA LEU A 23 12.09 2.70 4.41
C LEU A 23 11.58 1.34 4.93
N ALA A 24 12.45 0.33 4.92
CA ALA A 24 12.15 -1.00 5.43
C ALA A 24 11.76 -0.97 6.92
N ALA A 25 12.51 -0.25 7.76
CA ALA A 25 12.19 -0.10 9.18
C ALA A 25 10.85 0.64 9.41
N SER A 26 10.55 1.67 8.62
CA SER A 26 9.28 2.39 8.68
C SER A 26 8.11 1.49 8.29
N GLN A 27 8.26 0.72 7.21
CA GLN A 27 7.28 -0.28 6.78
C GLN A 27 7.04 -1.33 7.87
N ILE A 28 8.09 -1.90 8.45
CA ILE A 28 7.97 -2.90 9.54
C ILE A 28 7.20 -2.31 10.73
N LYS A 29 7.54 -1.09 11.15
CA LYS A 29 6.86 -0.42 12.28
C LYS A 29 5.38 -0.14 11.97
N TYR A 30 5.08 0.30 10.76
CA TYR A 30 3.70 0.48 10.30
C TYR A 30 2.95 -0.85 10.33
N LYS A 31 3.58 -1.93 9.83
CA LYS A 31 2.97 -3.26 9.81
C LYS A 31 2.66 -3.79 11.20
N GLN A 32 3.61 -3.70 12.12
CA GLN A 32 3.42 -4.10 13.51
C GLN A 32 2.35 -3.29 14.22
N THR A 33 2.15 -2.02 13.84
CA THR A 33 1.12 -1.16 14.45
C THR A 33 -0.26 -1.49 13.90
N LEU A 34 -0.39 -1.68 12.58
CA LEU A 34 -1.65 -2.05 11.93
C LEU A 34 -2.15 -3.42 12.38
N LEU A 35 -1.27 -4.41 12.50
CA LEU A 35 -1.63 -5.76 12.98
C LEU A 35 -2.13 -5.80 14.43
N LYS A 36 -2.04 -4.71 15.20
CA LYS A 36 -2.67 -4.62 16.53
C LYS A 36 -4.18 -4.44 16.46
N THR A 37 -4.68 -3.84 15.38
CA THR A 37 -6.09 -3.48 15.21
C THR A 37 -6.73 -4.11 13.98
N TRP A 38 -5.93 -4.62 13.05
CA TRP A 38 -6.37 -5.28 11.82
C TRP A 38 -6.14 -6.79 11.92
N GLU A 39 -7.14 -7.58 11.54
CA GLU A 39 -7.08 -9.06 11.53
C GLU A 39 -6.18 -9.58 10.39
N GLU A 40 -6.18 -8.89 9.25
CA GLU A 40 -5.29 -9.13 8.13
C GLU A 40 -4.65 -7.81 7.66
N MET A 41 -3.38 -7.89 7.24
CA MET A 41 -2.68 -6.75 6.68
C MET A 41 -3.23 -6.43 5.27
N PRO A 42 -3.74 -5.21 5.02
CA PRO A 42 -4.19 -4.84 3.69
C PRO A 42 -3.02 -4.82 2.68
N PRO A 43 -3.32 -5.00 1.37
CA PRO A 43 -2.34 -4.79 0.31
C PRO A 43 -1.66 -3.43 0.45
N PHE A 44 -0.35 -3.38 0.21
CA PHE A 44 0.39 -2.12 0.23
C PHE A 44 1.30 -1.99 -0.98
N ILE A 45 1.40 -0.77 -1.49
CA ILE A 45 2.16 -0.43 -2.69
C ILE A 45 3.13 0.70 -2.33
N THR A 46 4.38 0.58 -2.75
CA THR A 46 5.40 1.59 -2.47
C THR A 46 5.66 2.42 -3.72
N THR A 47 5.41 3.72 -3.65
CA THR A 47 5.48 4.62 -4.80
C THR A 47 6.50 5.74 -4.62
N SER A 48 7.08 6.17 -5.74
CA SER A 48 7.87 7.40 -5.84
C SER A 48 7.41 8.17 -7.08
N ALA A 49 6.84 9.36 -6.88
CA ALA A 49 6.44 10.20 -8.00
C ALA A 49 7.65 10.69 -8.80
N GLU A 50 8.78 10.95 -8.11
CA GLU A 50 10.02 11.42 -8.73
C GLU A 50 10.67 10.33 -9.59
N LYS A 51 10.71 9.09 -9.10
CA LYS A 51 11.27 7.94 -9.82
C LYS A 51 10.25 7.17 -10.64
N LYS A 52 8.99 7.62 -10.65
CA LYS A 52 7.83 6.94 -11.26
C LYS A 52 7.65 5.48 -10.81
N THR A 53 8.16 5.13 -9.63
CA THR A 53 8.10 3.77 -9.08
C THR A 53 6.70 3.48 -8.53
N GLY A 54 6.22 2.25 -8.73
CA GLY A 54 4.92 1.78 -8.23
C GLY A 54 3.71 2.36 -8.95
N ARG A 55 3.91 3.09 -10.07
CA ARG A 55 2.81 3.62 -10.87
C ARG A 55 1.95 2.49 -11.45
N ASP A 56 2.59 1.51 -12.08
CA ASP A 56 1.89 0.41 -12.75
C ASP A 56 1.15 -0.45 -11.72
N GLU A 57 1.78 -0.77 -10.60
CA GLU A 57 1.15 -1.48 -9.46
C GLU A 57 -0.11 -0.78 -8.94
N VAL A 58 -0.09 0.56 -8.86
CA VAL A 58 -1.28 1.34 -8.46
C VAL A 58 -2.38 1.28 -9.53
N LEU A 59 -2.01 1.38 -10.81
CA LEU A 59 -2.96 1.30 -11.92
C LEU A 59 -3.60 -0.10 -11.99
N ASP A 60 -2.80 -1.16 -11.85
CA ASP A 60 -3.26 -2.55 -11.81
C ASP A 60 -4.21 -2.78 -10.62
N PHE A 61 -3.89 -2.20 -9.45
CA PHE A 61 -4.78 -2.28 -8.29
C PHE A 61 -6.11 -1.60 -8.54
N ILE A 62 -6.10 -0.38 -9.12
CA ILE A 62 -7.33 0.36 -9.46
C ILE A 62 -8.14 -0.42 -10.50
N GLU A 63 -7.51 -0.98 -11.52
CA GLU A 63 -8.19 -1.77 -12.55
C GLU A 63 -8.86 -3.00 -11.96
N ASN A 64 -8.16 -3.76 -11.12
CA ASN A 64 -8.72 -4.93 -10.43
C ASN A 64 -9.85 -4.54 -9.48
N ALA A 65 -9.71 -3.43 -8.76
CA ALA A 65 -10.74 -2.88 -7.89
C ALA A 65 -12.04 -2.55 -8.65
N ILE A 66 -11.93 -1.96 -9.85
CA ILE A 66 -13.07 -1.65 -10.71
C ILE A 66 -13.70 -2.93 -11.28
N LYS A 67 -12.90 -3.88 -11.75
CA LYS A 67 -13.39 -5.16 -12.32
C LYS A 67 -14.12 -6.03 -11.31
N THR A 68 -13.70 -6.01 -10.04
CA THR A 68 -14.28 -6.87 -8.99
C THR A 68 -15.61 -6.31 -8.45
N GLY A 69 -15.89 -5.02 -8.68
CA GLY A 69 -17.13 -4.36 -8.28
C GLY A 69 -18.22 -4.32 -9.35
N GLY A 70 -17.98 -4.92 -10.54
CA GLY A 70 -18.90 -4.97 -11.68
C GLY A 70 -19.58 -6.31 -11.85
#